data_AF-A0A0Q5D908-F1
#
_entry.id   AF-A0A0Q5D908-F1
#
_cell.length_a   1.000
_cell.length_b   1.000
_cell.length_c   1.000
_cell.angle_alpha   90.00
_cell.angle_beta   90.00
_cell.angle_gamma   90.00
#
_symmetry.space_group_name_H-M   'P 1'
#
loop_
_entity.id
_entity.type
_entity.pdbx_description
1 polymer ?
#
loop_
_entity_poly.entity_id
_entity_poly.type
_entity_poly.pdbx_seq_one_letter_code
_entity_poly.pdbx_strand_id
1 'polypeptide(L)'
;MKRITATRVFVTVALSTQVLSLPAQAQDDRRFQLERTEQGIVRLDTQTGAMSLCNDTDGELVCRMAPDERAAYEKELDLLEKRVTALEQRLADRPKTFPDDDAVDRSLSIIERFMRGVMSMVREFGGEPQPDGT
;
A
#
# COMPACT_ATOMS: atom_id res chain seq x y z
N MET A 1 -48.06 41.23 -43.44
CA MET A 1 -49.12 40.51 -44.17
C MET A 1 -48.67 39.06 -44.37
N LYS A 2 -49.57 38.13 -44.04
CA LYS A 2 -49.40 36.67 -43.97
C LYS A 2 -48.76 36.04 -45.22
N ARG A 3 -47.83 35.10 -45.01
CA ARG A 3 -47.73 33.88 -45.82
C ARG A 3 -47.51 32.68 -44.91
N ILE A 4 -48.61 31.96 -44.73
CA ILE A 4 -48.71 30.64 -44.10
C ILE A 4 -48.33 29.63 -45.17
N THR A 5 -47.36 28.76 -44.91
CA THR A 5 -47.23 27.50 -45.65
C THR A 5 -46.71 26.42 -44.71
N ALA A 6 -47.56 25.44 -44.45
CA ALA A 6 -47.30 24.25 -43.65
C ALA A 6 -46.46 23.26 -44.45
N THR A 7 -45.42 22.64 -43.88
CA THR A 7 -44.85 21.38 -44.39
C THR A 7 -44.14 20.61 -43.28
N ARG A 8 -44.76 19.47 -42.92
CA ARG A 8 -44.19 18.20 -42.42
C ARG A 8 -43.35 18.21 -41.14
N VAL A 9 -44.00 17.76 -40.07
CA VAL A 9 -43.41 17.24 -38.83
C VAL A 9 -42.54 16.01 -39.17
N PHE A 10 -41.23 16.20 -39.20
CA PHE A 10 -40.25 15.12 -39.06
C PHE A 10 -39.95 14.99 -37.56
N VAL A 11 -40.40 13.90 -36.94
CA VAL A 11 -40.04 13.56 -35.57
C VAL A 11 -38.59 13.07 -35.57
N THR A 12 -37.65 14.00 -35.38
CA THR A 12 -36.26 13.66 -35.05
C THR A 12 -36.18 13.51 -33.53
N VAL A 13 -35.99 12.29 -33.07
CA VAL A 13 -35.63 11.97 -31.69
C VAL A 13 -34.26 12.58 -31.40
N ALA A 14 -34.24 13.77 -30.83
CA ALA A 14 -33.03 14.40 -30.32
C ALA A 14 -32.69 13.76 -28.97
N LEU A 15 -31.83 12.75 -29.00
CA LEU A 15 -31.20 12.19 -27.81
C LEU A 15 -30.24 13.25 -27.26
N SER A 16 -30.70 14.04 -26.31
CA SER A 16 -29.92 15.06 -25.62
C SER A 16 -28.87 14.40 -24.74
N THR A 17 -27.66 14.20 -25.29
CA THR A 17 -26.44 13.99 -24.50
C THR A 17 -26.18 15.25 -23.67
N GLN A 18 -26.72 15.27 -22.44
CA GLN A 18 -26.27 16.21 -21.44
C GLN A 18 -24.88 15.77 -20.99
N VAL A 19 -23.86 16.43 -21.53
CA VAL A 19 -22.53 16.43 -20.95
C VAL A 19 -22.67 17.16 -19.61
N LEU A 20 -22.74 16.39 -18.52
CA LEU A 20 -22.48 16.91 -17.19
C LEU A 20 -21.02 17.34 -17.14
N SER A 21 -20.76 18.61 -17.45
CA SER A 21 -19.50 19.26 -17.13
C SER A 21 -19.39 19.31 -15.61
N LEU A 22 -18.73 18.30 -15.02
CA LEU A 22 -18.23 18.45 -13.65
C LEU A 22 -17.23 19.62 -13.66
N PRO A 23 -17.30 20.56 -12.70
CA PRO A 23 -16.20 21.49 -12.53
C PRO A 23 -14.98 20.66 -12.17
N ALA A 24 -14.00 20.60 -13.08
CA ALA A 24 -12.65 20.20 -12.71
C ALA A 24 -12.25 21.17 -11.59
N GLN A 25 -12.17 20.66 -10.35
CA GLN A 25 -11.64 21.44 -9.26
C GLN A 25 -10.20 21.74 -9.64
N ALA A 26 -9.93 22.97 -10.08
CA ALA A 26 -8.59 23.51 -10.14
C ALA A 26 -8.04 23.43 -8.73
N GLN A 27 -7.27 22.37 -8.44
CA GLN A 27 -6.53 22.28 -7.20
C GLN A 27 -5.48 23.39 -7.24
N ASP A 28 -5.75 24.40 -6.42
CA ASP A 28 -4.74 25.16 -5.70
C ASP A 28 -3.80 25.98 -6.59
N ASP A 29 -4.37 27.02 -7.20
CA ASP A 29 -3.65 28.14 -7.83
C ASP A 29 -2.77 28.95 -6.83
N ARG A 30 -2.63 28.46 -5.58
CA ARG A 30 -1.79 29.04 -4.51
C ARG A 30 -0.85 28.02 -3.86
N ARG A 31 -0.86 26.75 -4.29
CA ARG A 31 0.06 25.75 -3.72
C ARG A 31 1.50 26.08 -4.03
N PHE A 32 1.76 26.48 -5.26
CA PHE A 32 3.12 26.75 -5.72
C PHE A 32 3.31 28.25 -5.90
N GLN A 33 4.22 28.82 -5.11
CA GLN A 33 4.63 30.22 -5.23
C GLN A 33 5.97 30.27 -5.97
N LEU A 34 6.08 31.15 -6.96
CA LEU A 34 7.29 31.36 -7.75
C LEU A 34 7.90 32.71 -7.41
N GLU A 35 9.15 32.69 -6.93
CA GLU A 35 9.93 33.88 -6.59
C GLU A 35 11.17 33.94 -7.48
N ARG A 36 11.46 35.12 -8.05
CA ARG A 36 12.63 35.32 -8.92
C ARG A 36 13.77 35.89 -8.09
N THR A 37 14.86 35.14 -7.97
CA THR A 37 16.07 35.56 -7.25
C THR A 37 17.21 35.82 -8.24
N GLU A 38 18.36 36.33 -7.77
CA GLU A 38 19.53 36.52 -8.63
C GLU A 38 20.14 35.20 -9.14
N GLN A 39 19.85 34.09 -8.46
CA GLN A 39 20.41 32.78 -8.76
C GLN A 39 19.48 31.89 -9.61
N GLY A 40 18.23 32.31 -9.84
CA GLY A 40 17.25 31.56 -10.62
C GLY A 40 15.80 31.81 -10.17
N ILE A 41 14.92 30.87 -10.49
CA ILE A 41 13.51 30.91 -10.06
C ILE A 41 13.34 29.91 -8.93
N VAL A 42 12.86 30.34 -7.77
CA VAL A 42 12.57 29.46 -6.63
C VAL A 42 11.09 29.12 -6.63
N ARG A 43 10.76 27.82 -6.60
CA ARG A 43 9.40 27.32 -6.41
C ARG A 43 9.24 26.86 -4.97
N LEU A 44 8.33 27.48 -4.24
CA LEU A 44 7.91 27.09 -2.90
C LEU A 44 6.58 26.33 -2.97
N ASP A 45 6.54 25.11 -2.46
CA ASP A 45 5.28 24.40 -2.17
C ASP A 45 4.76 24.85 -0.80
N THR A 46 3.66 25.61 -0.78
CA THR A 46 3.06 26.19 0.43
C THR A 46 2.43 25.15 1.35
N GLN A 47 2.19 23.92 0.88
CA GLN A 47 1.69 22.83 1.73
C GLN A 47 2.81 22.10 2.46
N THR A 48 3.95 21.88 1.80
CA THR A 48 5.06 21.08 2.35
C THR A 48 6.22 21.93 2.89
N GLY A 49 6.31 23.20 2.45
CA GLY A 49 7.44 24.08 2.71
C GLY A 49 8.69 23.78 1.86
N ALA A 50 8.62 22.80 0.95
CA ALA A 50 9.76 22.42 0.12
C ALA A 50 10.11 23.52 -0.89
N MET A 51 11.40 23.80 -1.05
CA MET A 51 11.91 24.81 -1.96
C MET A 51 12.72 24.15 -3.08
N SER A 52 12.32 24.39 -4.33
CA SER A 52 13.03 23.89 -5.51
C SER A 52 13.64 25.04 -6.28
N LEU A 53 14.87 24.88 -6.77
CA LEU A 53 15.47 25.82 -7.71
C LEU A 53 15.10 25.37 -9.13
N CYS A 54 14.51 26.28 -9.88
CA CYS A 54 14.06 26.09 -11.24
C CYS A 54 14.88 26.94 -12.19
N ASN A 55 15.28 26.32 -13.30
CA ASN A 55 15.94 27.00 -14.41
C ASN A 55 14.98 27.06 -15.59
N ASP A 56 15.08 28.14 -16.37
CA ASP A 56 14.42 28.23 -17.66
C ASP A 56 15.29 27.49 -18.68
N THR A 57 14.78 26.43 -19.28
CA THR A 57 15.44 25.67 -20.35
C THR A 57 14.46 25.56 -21.50
N ASP A 58 14.80 26.18 -22.63
CA ASP A 58 13.99 26.16 -23.86
C ASP A 58 12.55 26.68 -23.68
N GLY A 59 12.34 27.64 -22.76
CA GLY A 59 11.02 28.20 -22.45
C GLY A 59 10.17 27.30 -21.54
N GLU A 60 10.74 26.21 -21.03
CA GLU A 60 10.14 25.36 -20.01
C GLU A 60 10.86 25.54 -18.66
N LEU A 61 10.07 25.68 -17.60
CA LEU A 61 10.59 25.86 -16.24
C LEU A 61 10.91 24.49 -15.62
N VAL A 62 12.18 24.11 -15.59
CA VAL A 62 12.63 22.82 -15.03
C VAL A 62 13.08 23.00 -13.59
N CYS A 63 12.26 22.52 -12.66
CA CYS A 63 12.54 22.55 -11.22
C CYS A 63 13.31 21.30 -10.76
N ARG A 64 14.45 21.49 -10.09
CA ARG A 64 15.18 20.43 -9.39
C ARG A 64 15.18 20.70 -7.89
N MET A 65 15.23 19.64 -7.09
CA MET A 65 15.39 19.75 -5.64
C MET A 65 16.69 20.49 -5.32
N ALA A 66 16.64 21.29 -4.26
CA ALA A 66 17.81 22.01 -3.79
C ALA A 66 18.90 21.00 -3.34
N PRO A 67 20.19 21.29 -3.58
CA PRO A 67 21.27 20.34 -3.33
C PRO A 67 21.45 19.99 -1.85
N ASP A 68 21.12 20.90 -0.94
CA ASP A 68 21.13 20.72 0.51
C ASP A 68 20.01 19.79 1.00
N GLU A 69 18.80 19.92 0.44
CA GLU A 69 17.71 18.99 0.72
C GLU A 69 18.11 17.56 0.33
N ARG A 70 18.73 17.38 -0.83
CA ARG A 70 19.21 16.06 -1.28
C ARG A 70 20.21 15.45 -0.30
N ALA A 71 21.17 16.22 0.19
CA ALA A 71 22.14 15.74 1.17
C ALA A 71 21.48 15.35 2.52
N ALA A 72 20.45 16.08 2.94
CA ALA A 72 19.67 15.73 4.14
C ALA A 72 18.93 14.40 3.96
N TYR A 73 18.26 14.20 2.82
CA TYR A 73 17.57 12.95 2.50
C TYR A 73 18.53 11.76 2.40
N GLU A 74 19.68 11.93 1.74
CA GLU A 74 20.70 10.88 1.63
C GLU A 74 21.21 10.46 3.01
N LYS A 75 21.44 11.41 3.93
CA LYS A 75 21.83 11.11 5.31
C LYS A 75 20.74 10.35 6.08
N GLU A 76 19.47 10.69 5.90
CA GLU A 76 18.36 9.97 6.54
C GLU A 76 18.20 8.55 5.99
N LEU A 77 18.36 8.37 4.69
CA LEU A 77 18.34 7.06 4.04
C LEU A 77 19.46 6.16 4.58
N ASP A 78 20.69 6.67 4.67
CA ASP A 78 21.83 5.94 5.24
C ASP A 78 21.57 5.50 6.70
N LEU A 79 20.96 6.38 7.50
CA LEU A 79 20.62 6.07 8.88
C LEU A 79 19.53 5.00 8.95
N LEU A 80 18.53 5.08 8.07
CA LEU A 80 17.43 4.14 8.02
C LEU A 80 17.90 2.75 7.58
N GLU A 81 18.73 2.68 6.54
CA GLU A 81 19.34 1.44 6.06
C GLU A 81 20.14 0.76 7.17
N LYS A 82 20.98 1.52 7.89
CA LYS A 82 21.73 1.00 9.05
C LYS A 82 20.81 0.43 10.14
N ARG A 83 19.67 1.09 10.41
CA ARG A 83 18.70 0.62 11.39
C ARG A 83 17.99 -0.65 10.94
N VAL A 84 17.61 -0.73 9.67
CA VAL A 84 16.98 -1.93 9.11
C VAL A 84 17.95 -3.10 9.18
N THR A 85 19.17 -2.94 8.68
CA THR A 85 20.21 -3.98 8.76
C THR A 85 20.47 -4.43 10.19
N ALA A 86 20.57 -3.50 11.15
CA ALA A 86 20.73 -3.84 12.56
C ALA A 86 19.51 -4.58 13.14
N LEU A 87 18.29 -4.23 12.72
CA LEU A 87 17.08 -4.93 13.14
C LEU A 87 16.99 -6.33 12.53
N GLU A 88 17.31 -6.48 11.25
CA GLU A 88 17.35 -7.77 10.56
C GLU A 88 18.38 -8.71 11.19
N GLN A 89 19.59 -8.21 11.50
CA GLN A 89 20.60 -8.98 12.23
C GLN A 89 20.07 -9.43 13.60
N ARG A 90 19.44 -8.53 14.37
CA ARG A 90 18.84 -8.88 15.67
C ARG A 90 17.70 -9.89 15.55
N LEU A 91 16.98 -9.91 14.44
CA LEU A 91 15.93 -10.90 14.17
C LEU A 91 16.51 -12.24 13.73
N ALA A 92 17.60 -12.24 12.96
CA ALA A 92 18.33 -13.44 12.56
C ALA A 92 18.97 -14.14 13.76
N ASP A 93 19.51 -13.37 14.71
CA ASP A 93 20.12 -13.89 15.95
C ASP A 93 19.08 -14.34 16.98
N ARG A 94 17.80 -13.99 16.79
CA ARG A 94 16.74 -14.48 17.67
C ARG A 94 16.43 -15.93 17.33
N PRO A 95 16.49 -16.85 18.31
CA PRO A 95 16.02 -18.21 18.09
C PRO A 95 14.56 -18.12 17.65
N LYS A 96 14.24 -18.76 16.51
CA LYS A 96 12.87 -18.82 16.00
C LYS A 96 11.97 -19.31 17.14
N THR A 97 11.06 -18.45 17.59
CA THR A 97 10.15 -18.73 18.71
C THR A 97 9.10 -19.79 18.39
N PHE A 98 9.10 -20.29 17.15
CA PHE A 98 8.27 -21.37 16.69
C PHE A 98 9.14 -22.61 16.49
N PRO A 99 8.73 -23.76 17.06
CA PRO A 99 9.36 -25.03 16.75
C PRO A 99 9.36 -25.23 15.23
N ASP A 100 10.49 -25.72 14.71
CA ASP A 100 10.59 -26.14 13.32
C ASP A 100 9.61 -27.27 13.02
N ASP A 101 9.17 -27.42 11.76
CA ASP A 101 8.13 -28.39 11.38
C ASP A 101 8.50 -29.82 11.84
N ASP A 102 9.78 -30.18 11.74
CA ASP A 102 10.33 -31.46 12.22
C ASP A 102 10.16 -31.67 13.75
N ALA A 103 10.28 -30.60 14.53
CA ALA A 103 10.10 -30.65 15.98
C ALA A 103 8.62 -30.80 16.35
N VAL A 104 7.73 -30.16 15.59
CA VAL A 104 6.28 -30.32 15.74
C VAL A 104 5.88 -31.77 15.42
N ASP A 105 6.33 -32.33 14.29
CA ASP A 105 6.02 -33.71 13.89
C ASP A 105 6.52 -34.74 14.90
N ARG A 106 7.73 -34.53 15.45
CA ARG A 106 8.25 -35.39 16.51
C ARG A 106 7.34 -35.33 17.74
N SER A 107 6.92 -34.14 18.16
CA SER A 107 6.03 -33.98 19.31
C SER A 107 4.66 -34.62 19.09
N LEU A 108 4.08 -34.48 17.89
CA LEU A 108 2.81 -35.10 17.52
C LEU A 108 2.90 -36.63 17.58
N SER A 109 4.00 -37.22 17.10
CA SER A 109 4.20 -38.67 17.17
C SER A 109 4.35 -39.20 18.62
N ILE A 110 4.97 -38.40 19.51
CA ILE A 110 5.09 -38.72 20.94
C ILE A 110 3.72 -38.69 21.60
N ILE A 111 2.93 -37.64 21.33
CA ILE A 111 1.57 -37.50 21.86
C ILE A 111 0.68 -38.65 21.36
N GLU A 112 0.77 -39.03 20.09
CA GLU A 112 -0.02 -40.13 19.51
C GLU A 112 0.31 -41.48 20.16
N ARG A 113 1.59 -41.77 20.39
CA ARG A 113 2.03 -42.98 21.10
C ARG A 113 1.58 -42.98 22.55
N PHE A 114 1.67 -41.83 23.23
CA PHE A 114 1.22 -41.66 24.59
C PHE A 114 -0.30 -41.92 24.71
N MET A 115 -1.11 -41.29 23.86
CA MET A 115 -2.57 -41.47 23.87
C MET A 115 -2.98 -42.92 23.62
N ARG A 116 -2.33 -43.61 22.69
CA ARG A 116 -2.57 -45.05 22.46
C ARG A 116 -2.20 -45.90 23.67
N GLY A 117 -1.05 -45.61 24.30
CA GLY A 117 -0.62 -46.31 25.51
C GLY A 117 -1.60 -46.11 26.67
N VAL A 118 -2.05 -44.88 26.89
CA VAL A 118 -3.05 -44.55 27.93
C VAL A 118 -4.37 -45.28 27.68
N MET A 119 -4.88 -45.30 26.44
CA MET A 119 -6.12 -46.04 26.12
C MET A 119 -5.96 -47.55 26.31
N SER A 120 -4.80 -48.11 25.98
CA SER A 120 -4.51 -49.53 26.21
C SER A 120 -4.57 -49.87 27.69
N MET A 121 -3.95 -49.04 28.53
CA MET A 121 -3.94 -49.25 29.98
C MET A 121 -5.32 -49.12 30.60
N VAL A 122 -6.13 -48.13 30.16
CA VAL A 122 -7.51 -47.96 30.65
C VAL A 122 -8.41 -49.15 30.28
N ARG A 123 -8.27 -49.73 29.08
CA ARG A 123 -9.03 -50.93 28.68
C ARG A 123 -8.66 -52.17 29.51
N GLU A 124 -7.41 -52.28 29.95
CA GLU A 124 -6.94 -53.36 30.82
C GLU A 124 -7.59 -53.28 32.22
N PHE A 125 -7.83 -52.07 32.73
CA PHE A 125 -8.53 -51.86 34.00
C PHE A 125 -10.06 -51.82 33.89
N GLY A 126 -10.60 -51.40 32.75
CA GLY A 126 -12.03 -51.28 32.48
C GLY A 126 -12.57 -52.41 31.62
N GLY A 127 -12.15 -53.65 31.89
CA GLY A 127 -12.46 -54.83 31.07
C GLY A 127 -13.89 -54.83 30.50
N GLU A 128 -14.00 -54.95 29.19
CA GLU A 128 -15.30 -55.07 28.54
C GLU A 128 -15.75 -56.55 28.48
N PRO A 129 -17.04 -56.82 28.69
CA PRO A 129 -17.57 -58.18 28.70
C PRO A 129 -17.47 -58.80 27.31
N GLN A 130 -16.90 -60.00 27.26
CA GLN A 130 -16.97 -60.92 26.13
C GLN A 130 -18.44 -61.07 25.68
N PRO A 131 -18.81 -60.73 24.43
CA PRO A 131 -20.12 -61.12 23.92
C PRO A 131 -20.10 -62.64 23.74
N ASP A 132 -20.94 -63.30 24.53
CA ASP A 132 -21.27 -64.71 24.45
C ASP A 132 -21.82 -64.99 23.04
N GLY A 133 -21.01 -65.70 22.25
CA GLY A 133 -21.37 -66.19 20.94
C GLY A 133 -21.86 -67.62 21.07
N THR A 134 -23.17 -67.77 20.85
CA THR A 134 -23.95 -69.01 20.67
C THR A 134 -23.23 -70.16 19.97
#